data_AF-A0A946GWX3-F1
#
_entry.id   AF-A0A946GWX3-F1
#
_cell.length_a   1.000
_cell.length_b   1.000
_cell.length_c   1.000
_cell.angle_alpha   90.00
_cell.angle_beta   90.00
_cell.angle_gamma   90.00
#
_symmetry.space_group_name_H-M   'P 1'
#
loop_
_entity.id
_entity.type
_entity.pdbx_description
1 polymer ?
#
loop_
_entity_poly.entity_id
_entity_poly.type
_entity_poly.pdbx_seq_one_letter_code
_entity_poly.pdbx_strand_id
1 'polypeptide(L)'
;LLIESELPVALDIRFGLEKHGTMNPDLLHDELLRRASTYLRGYSQNLRLIELIYYLAPVMGLLGTVLGMIDAFRGLAVSAGASGESSALASGIWEALLTTAVGLSIAIPFAVMHAVLEAKLEMLTDQVSDLVTRILTFSETS
;
A
#
# COMPACT_ATOMS: atom_id res chain seq x y z
N LEU A 1 -22.71 -17.83 23.37
CA LEU A 1 -22.11 -16.52 23.68
C LEU A 1 -20.99 -16.09 22.71
N LEU A 2 -20.85 -16.74 21.55
CA LEU A 2 -19.91 -16.36 20.47
C LEU A 2 -20.68 -15.97 19.20
N ILE A 3 -21.70 -15.12 19.33
CA ILE A 3 -22.63 -14.77 18.22
C ILE A 3 -22.31 -13.38 17.63
N GLU A 4 -21.37 -12.62 18.18
CA GLU A 4 -21.12 -11.23 17.74
C GLU A 4 -19.64 -10.89 17.55
N SER A 5 -18.81 -11.83 17.07
CA SER A 5 -17.50 -11.43 16.53
C SER A 5 -17.61 -11.25 15.02
N GLU A 6 -17.56 -10.00 14.57
CA GLU A 6 -17.36 -9.58 13.16
C GLU A 6 -15.98 -9.98 12.61
N LEU A 7 -15.48 -11.14 13.01
CA LEU A 7 -14.27 -11.74 12.48
C LEU A 7 -14.72 -12.75 11.41
N PRO A 8 -14.38 -12.53 10.12
CA PRO A 8 -14.69 -13.46 9.02
C PRO A 8 -14.26 -14.91 9.28
N VAL A 9 -13.30 -15.10 10.19
CA VAL A 9 -12.82 -16.39 10.71
C VAL A 9 -13.95 -17.23 11.32
N ALA A 10 -14.97 -16.62 11.92
CA ALA A 10 -16.10 -17.34 12.52
C ALA A 10 -17.01 -18.02 11.47
N LEU A 11 -17.02 -17.53 10.22
CA LEU A 11 -17.80 -18.13 9.14
C LEU A 11 -17.11 -19.39 8.58
N ASP A 12 -15.77 -19.44 8.57
CA ASP A 12 -14.99 -20.58 8.07
C ASP A 12 -14.99 -21.76 9.05
N ILE A 13 -15.04 -21.51 10.36
CA ILE A 13 -15.21 -22.58 11.37
C ILE A 13 -16.54 -23.31 11.18
N ARG A 14 -17.61 -22.61 10.79
CA ARG A 14 -18.91 -23.23 10.46
C ARG A 14 -18.86 -24.07 9.19
N PHE A 15 -18.16 -23.61 8.15
CA PHE A 15 -18.02 -24.36 6.89
C PHE A 15 -17.17 -25.64 7.08
N GLY A 16 -16.12 -25.56 7.90
CA GLY A 16 -15.32 -26.73 8.31
C GLY A 16 -16.13 -27.76 9.10
N LEU A 17 -17.03 -27.30 9.99
CA LEU A 17 -17.93 -28.17 10.76
C LEU A 17 -19.06 -28.79 9.92
N GLU A 18 -19.60 -28.09 8.92
CA GLU A 18 -20.67 -28.61 8.04
C GLU A 18 -20.15 -29.64 7.01
N LYS A 19 -18.84 -29.66 6.69
CA LYS A 19 -18.26 -30.51 5.63
C LYS A 19 -17.36 -31.65 6.12
N HIS A 20 -17.21 -31.82 7.43
CA HIS A 20 -16.33 -32.77 8.12
C HIS A 20 -16.55 -34.27 7.78
N GLY A 21 -17.52 -34.60 6.92
CA GLY A 21 -17.86 -35.97 6.55
C GLY A 21 -17.63 -36.38 5.08
N THR A 22 -17.14 -35.51 4.18
CA THR A 22 -17.18 -35.81 2.71
C THR A 22 -15.95 -35.45 1.88
N MET A 23 -14.88 -34.86 2.43
CA MET A 23 -13.79 -34.30 1.63
C MET A 23 -12.41 -34.79 2.06
N ASN A 24 -11.51 -34.99 1.08
CA ASN A 24 -10.12 -35.40 1.27
C ASN A 24 -9.35 -34.29 2.03
N PRO A 25 -8.49 -34.58 3.03
CA PRO A 25 -7.82 -33.58 3.87
C PRO A 25 -7.02 -32.53 3.08
N ASP A 26 -6.32 -32.95 2.02
CA ASP A 26 -5.55 -32.06 1.15
C ASP A 26 -6.44 -31.08 0.38
N LEU A 27 -7.60 -31.54 -0.09
CA LEU A 27 -8.56 -30.69 -0.81
C LEU A 27 -9.24 -29.69 0.13
N LEU A 28 -9.39 -30.04 1.40
CA LEU A 28 -9.89 -29.12 2.42
C LEU A 28 -8.84 -28.05 2.75
N HIS A 29 -7.56 -28.42 2.83
CA HIS A 29 -6.44 -27.50 3.02
C HIS A 29 -6.39 -26.42 1.92
N ASP A 30 -6.37 -26.85 0.67
CA ASP A 30 -6.30 -25.95 -0.48
C ASP A 30 -7.50 -25.00 -0.54
N GLU A 31 -8.71 -25.48 -0.25
CA GLU A 31 -9.92 -24.64 -0.26
C GLU A 31 -9.93 -23.62 0.89
N LEU A 32 -9.45 -23.98 2.08
CA LEU A 32 -9.32 -23.06 3.22
C LEU A 32 -8.28 -21.97 2.92
N LEU A 33 -7.12 -22.32 2.38
CA LEU A 33 -6.10 -21.35 1.96
C LEU A 33 -6.61 -20.44 0.83
N ARG A 34 -7.37 -20.98 -0.12
CA ARG A 34 -8.00 -20.19 -1.20
C ARG A 34 -9.01 -19.17 -0.65
N ARG A 35 -9.78 -19.53 0.38
CA ARG A 35 -10.73 -18.60 1.04
C ARG A 35 -10.00 -17.54 1.83
N ALA A 36 -9.04 -17.94 2.67
CA ALA A 36 -8.18 -17.04 3.43
C ALA A 36 -7.51 -15.98 2.54
N SER A 37 -6.88 -16.43 1.44
CA SER A 37 -6.22 -15.53 0.48
C SER A 37 -7.19 -14.57 -0.23
N THR A 38 -8.44 -14.97 -0.46
CA THR A 38 -9.47 -14.10 -1.03
C THR A 38 -9.85 -12.96 -0.08
N TYR A 39 -9.92 -13.23 1.23
CA TYR A 39 -10.18 -12.20 2.23
C TYR A 39 -9.01 -11.21 2.39
N LEU A 40 -7.79 -11.72 2.45
CA LEU A 40 -6.57 -10.90 2.56
C LEU A 40 -6.37 -9.99 1.33
N ARG A 41 -6.87 -10.41 0.16
CA ARG A 41 -6.82 -9.65 -1.10
C ARG A 41 -7.46 -8.26 -1.00
N GLY A 42 -8.53 -8.10 -0.22
CA GLY A 42 -9.17 -6.80 -0.05
C GLY A 42 -8.27 -5.79 0.67
N TYR A 43 -7.49 -6.27 1.65
CA TYR A 43 -6.54 -5.45 2.38
C TYR A 43 -5.30 -5.09 1.54
N SER A 44 -4.82 -6.03 0.72
CA SER A 44 -3.67 -5.76 -0.16
C SER A 44 -3.98 -4.73 -1.26
N GLN A 45 -5.23 -4.66 -1.73
CA GLN A 45 -5.65 -3.63 -2.68
C GLN A 45 -5.56 -2.22 -2.09
N ASN A 46 -5.92 -2.05 -0.82
CA ASN A 46 -5.85 -0.75 -0.14
C ASN A 46 -4.40 -0.32 0.10
N LEU A 47 -3.49 -1.26 0.39
CA LEU A 47 -2.05 -0.99 0.48
C LEU A 47 -1.48 -0.49 -0.84
N ARG A 48 -1.86 -1.11 -1.95
CA ARG A 48 -1.37 -0.75 -3.28
C ARG A 48 -1.67 0.70 -3.67
N LEU A 49 -2.77 1.27 -3.16
CA LEU A 49 -3.08 2.68 -3.37
C LEU A 49 -2.13 3.59 -2.59
N ILE A 50 -1.80 3.24 -1.34
CA ILE A 50 -0.83 3.96 -0.51
C ILE A 50 0.55 3.89 -1.15
N GLU A 51 0.92 2.70 -1.66
CA GLU A 51 2.15 2.46 -2.41
C GLU A 51 2.28 3.42 -3.59
N LEU A 52 1.22 3.50 -4.40
CA LEU A 52 1.18 4.38 -5.56
C LEU A 52 1.35 5.85 -5.17
N ILE A 53 0.73 6.30 -4.07
CA ILE A 53 0.82 7.69 -3.62
C ILE A 53 2.26 8.05 -3.24
N TYR A 54 2.92 7.24 -2.41
CA TYR A 54 4.29 7.56 -1.99
C TYR A 54 5.29 7.45 -3.14
N TYR A 55 5.03 6.59 -4.12
CA TYR A 55 5.86 6.47 -5.32
C TYR A 55 5.68 7.65 -6.28
N LEU A 56 4.44 8.10 -6.50
CA LEU A 56 4.15 9.19 -7.45
C LEU A 56 4.42 10.58 -6.87
N ALA A 57 4.27 10.80 -5.57
CA ALA A 57 4.45 12.12 -4.96
C ALA A 57 5.84 12.77 -5.24
N PRO A 58 6.98 12.05 -5.13
CA PRO A 58 8.29 12.58 -5.51
C PRO A 58 8.41 12.86 -7.01
N VAL A 59 7.85 11.98 -7.85
CA VAL A 59 7.87 12.14 -9.30
C VAL A 59 7.10 13.38 -9.73
N MET A 60 5.96 13.66 -9.08
CA MET A 60 5.20 14.90 -9.28
C MET A 60 5.98 16.14 -8.82
N GLY A 61 6.72 16.06 -7.71
CA GLY A 61 7.60 17.14 -7.24
C GLY A 61 8.78 17.41 -8.19
N LEU A 62 9.34 16.35 -8.79
CA LEU A 62 10.36 16.47 -9.83
C LEU A 62 9.79 17.07 -11.12
N LEU A 63 8.56 16.73 -11.50
CA LEU A 63 7.89 17.40 -12.62
C LEU A 63 7.75 18.91 -12.36
N GLY A 64 7.41 19.29 -11.13
CA GLY A 64 7.34 20.69 -10.70
C GLY A 64 8.66 21.44 -10.85
N THR A 65 9.82 20.80 -10.58
CA THR A 65 11.12 21.46 -10.82
C THR A 65 11.38 21.70 -12.29
N VAL A 66 11.05 20.74 -13.15
CA VAL A 66 11.21 20.88 -14.60
C VAL A 66 10.35 22.04 -15.11
N LEU A 67 9.09 22.13 -14.67
CA LEU A 67 8.20 23.22 -15.06
C LEU A 67 8.71 24.59 -14.57
N GLY A 68 9.11 24.70 -13.29
CA GLY A 68 9.64 25.95 -12.74
C GLY A 68 10.94 26.41 -13.43
N MET A 69 11.81 25.47 -13.81
CA MET A 69 13.01 25.78 -14.59
C MET A 69 12.68 26.25 -16.02
N ILE A 70 11.69 25.65 -16.68
CA ILE A 70 11.22 26.08 -18.00
C ILE A 70 10.71 27.53 -17.93
N ASP A 71 9.91 27.86 -16.91
CA ASP A 71 9.39 29.21 -16.71
C ASP A 71 10.50 30.22 -16.39
N ALA A 72 11.48 29.83 -15.56
CA ALA A 72 12.66 30.66 -15.27
C ALA A 72 13.45 31.02 -16.53
N PHE A 73 13.73 30.02 -17.39
CA PHE A 73 14.47 30.24 -18.65
C PHE A 73 13.64 31.01 -19.67
N ARG A 74 12.32 30.80 -19.73
CA ARG A 74 11.42 31.59 -20.57
C ARG A 74 11.43 33.07 -20.17
N GLY A 75 11.38 33.35 -18.86
CA GLY A 75 11.47 34.70 -18.33
C GLY A 75 12.77 35.40 -18.75
N LEU A 76 13.91 34.71 -18.56
CA LEU A 76 15.23 35.19 -18.99
C LEU A 76 15.30 35.48 -20.49
N ALA A 77 14.75 34.59 -21.33
CA ALA A 77 14.77 34.78 -22.78
C ALA A 77 13.97 36.02 -23.22
N VAL A 78 12.90 36.37 -22.50
CA VAL A 78 12.06 37.55 -22.78
C VAL A 78 12.69 38.83 -22.24
N SER A 79 13.38 38.76 -21.10
CA SER A 79 13.98 39.91 -20.43
C SER A 79 15.45 40.15 -20.81
N ALA A 80 15.95 39.54 -21.88
CA ALA A 80 17.36 39.58 -22.28
C ALA A 80 17.93 41.01 -22.31
N GLY A 81 18.86 41.33 -21.41
CA GLY A 81 19.50 42.63 -21.26
C GLY A 81 18.82 43.60 -20.28
N ALA A 82 17.76 43.18 -19.57
CA ALA A 82 17.05 44.00 -18.60
C ALA A 82 17.64 43.91 -17.18
N SER A 83 17.52 45.00 -16.41
CA SER A 83 17.87 45.00 -14.98
C SER A 83 16.90 44.08 -14.21
N GLY A 84 17.40 43.00 -13.59
CA GLY A 84 16.59 42.09 -12.77
C GLY A 84 16.55 40.62 -13.20
N GLU A 85 17.23 40.24 -14.29
CA GLU A 85 17.33 38.86 -14.79
C GLU A 85 17.72 37.83 -13.72
N SER A 86 18.71 38.17 -12.87
CA SER A 86 19.15 37.29 -11.79
C SER A 86 18.06 37.04 -10.74
N SER A 87 17.21 38.03 -10.47
CA SER A 87 16.10 37.88 -9.52
C SER A 87 14.99 36.99 -10.08
N ALA A 88 14.69 37.12 -11.38
CA ALA A 88 13.69 36.29 -12.05
C ALA A 88 14.11 34.81 -12.07
N LEU A 89 15.39 34.54 -12.38
CA LEU A 89 15.94 33.19 -12.35
C LEU A 89 15.90 32.59 -10.92
N ALA A 90 16.31 33.36 -9.91
CA ALA A 90 16.31 32.91 -8.52
C ALA A 90 14.90 32.54 -8.03
N SER A 91 13.87 33.31 -8.44
CA SER A 91 12.47 33.01 -8.10
C SER A 91 11.99 31.70 -8.71
N GLY A 92 12.26 31.45 -9.99
CA GLY A 92 11.84 30.21 -10.64
C GLY A 92 12.55 28.96 -10.10
N ILE A 93 13.82 29.09 -9.72
CA ILE A 93 14.55 28.01 -9.02
C ILE A 93 13.96 27.75 -7.63
N TRP A 94 13.61 28.80 -6.89
CA TRP A 94 12.96 28.66 -5.58
C TRP A 94 11.64 27.90 -5.67
N GLU A 95 10.77 28.29 -6.61
CA GLU A 95 9.50 27.60 -6.84
C GLU A 95 9.71 26.14 -7.24
N ALA A 96 10.67 25.88 -8.14
CA ALA A 96 11.07 24.54 -8.52
C ALA A 96 11.44 23.69 -7.28
N LEU A 97 12.34 24.18 -6.43
CA LEU A 97 12.79 23.46 -5.23
C LEU A 97 11.66 23.23 -4.21
N LEU A 98 10.76 24.21 -4.06
CA LEU A 98 9.62 24.10 -3.16
C LEU A 98 8.69 22.94 -3.56
N THR A 99 8.41 22.77 -4.85
CA THR A 99 7.55 21.67 -5.33
C THR A 99 8.14 20.28 -5.04
N THR A 100 9.47 20.14 -5.12
CA THR A 100 10.16 18.90 -4.71
C THR A 100 10.06 18.66 -3.22
N ALA A 101 10.27 19.70 -2.40
CA ALA A 101 10.15 19.59 -0.95
C ALA A 101 8.73 19.13 -0.54
N VAL A 102 7.69 19.66 -1.21
CA VAL A 102 6.30 19.23 -1.00
C VAL A 102 6.08 17.77 -1.41
N GLY A 103 6.57 17.36 -2.58
CA GLY A 103 6.46 15.97 -3.05
C GLY A 103 7.09 14.97 -2.08
N LEU A 104 8.28 15.29 -1.53
CA LEU A 104 8.95 14.47 -0.53
C LEU A 104 8.22 14.50 0.83
N SER A 105 7.69 15.65 1.23
CA SER A 105 6.93 15.79 2.48
C SER A 105 5.67 14.92 2.50
N ILE A 106 5.06 14.66 1.33
CA ILE A 106 3.94 13.73 1.18
C ILE A 106 4.45 12.28 1.08
N ALA A 107 5.53 12.02 0.34
CA ALA A 107 6.03 10.66 0.13
C ALA A 107 6.48 9.98 1.44
N ILE A 108 7.21 10.69 2.30
CA ILE A 108 7.77 10.13 3.55
C ILE A 108 6.69 9.52 4.47
N PRO A 109 5.63 10.25 4.88
CA PRO A 109 4.63 9.68 5.77
C PRO A 109 3.85 8.51 5.13
N PHE A 110 3.57 8.57 3.83
CA PHE A 110 2.89 7.47 3.13
C PHE A 110 3.77 6.23 3.02
N ALA A 111 5.08 6.38 2.81
CA ALA A 111 6.02 5.27 2.81
C ALA A 111 6.10 4.57 4.18
N VAL A 112 6.16 5.35 5.27
CA VAL A 112 6.13 4.80 6.64
C VAL A 112 4.81 4.08 6.92
N MET A 113 3.69 4.69 6.55
CA MET A 113 2.37 4.10 6.73
C MET A 113 2.22 2.80 5.93
N HIS A 114 2.69 2.76 4.69
CA HIS A 114 2.72 1.54 3.87
C HIS A 114 3.50 0.43 4.56
N ALA A 115 4.74 0.70 4.98
CA ALA A 115 5.60 -0.29 5.62
C ALA A 115 4.98 -0.88 6.90
N VAL A 116 4.34 -0.05 7.73
CA VAL A 116 3.69 -0.53 8.96
C VAL A 116 2.46 -1.39 8.66
N LEU A 117 1.64 -1.00 7.68
CA LEU A 117 0.44 -1.76 7.32
C LEU A 117 0.78 -3.06 6.58
N GLU A 118 1.81 -3.04 5.73
CA GLU A 118 2.33 -4.22 5.04
C GLU A 118 2.83 -5.27 6.04
N ALA A 119 3.67 -4.86 7.01
CA ALA A 119 4.14 -5.75 8.07
C ALA A 119 2.97 -6.36 8.87
N LYS A 120 1.90 -5.60 9.13
CA LYS A 120 0.70 -6.12 9.80
C LYS A 120 -0.06 -7.14 8.95
N LEU A 121 -0.15 -6.94 7.63
CA LEU A 121 -0.80 -7.91 6.74
C LEU A 121 0.00 -9.20 6.61
N GLU A 122 1.33 -9.11 6.57
CA GLU A 122 2.19 -10.28 6.56
C GLU A 122 1.99 -11.12 7.82
N MET A 123 2.04 -10.48 9.00
CA MET A 123 1.76 -11.16 10.28
C MET A 123 0.37 -11.81 10.33
N LEU A 124 -0.66 -11.16 9.79
CA LEU A 124 -2.02 -11.72 9.72
C LEU A 124 -2.08 -12.92 8.77
N THR A 125 -1.36 -12.86 7.65
CA THR A 125 -1.29 -13.95 6.67
C THR A 125 -0.64 -15.18 7.29
N ASP A 126 0.47 -14.98 8.02
CA ASP A 126 1.17 -16.05 8.73
C ASP A 126 0.29 -16.70 9.80
N GLN A 127 -0.42 -15.90 10.59
CA GLN A 127 -1.34 -16.40 11.62
C GLN A 127 -2.48 -17.24 11.02
N VAL A 128 -3.04 -16.84 9.89
CA VAL A 128 -4.09 -17.61 9.21
C VAL A 128 -3.54 -18.93 8.68
N SER A 129 -2.33 -18.93 8.10
CA SER A 129 -1.67 -20.14 7.63
C SER A 129 -1.38 -21.13 8.77
N ASP A 130 -0.91 -20.64 9.92
CA ASP A 130 -0.65 -21.46 11.11
C ASP A 130 -1.95 -22.07 11.66
N LEU A 131 -3.04 -21.28 11.77
CA LEU A 131 -4.33 -21.77 12.23
C LEU A 131 -4.90 -22.88 11.33
N VAL A 132 -4.83 -22.72 10.01
CA VAL A 132 -5.26 -23.75 9.05
C VAL A 132 -4.45 -25.03 9.24
N THR A 133 -3.13 -24.91 9.40
CA THR A 133 -2.24 -26.06 9.62
C THR A 133 -2.60 -26.78 10.92
N ARG A 134 -2.80 -26.04 12.01
CA ARG A 134 -3.11 -26.61 13.33
C ARG A 134 -4.45 -27.35 13.37
N ILE A 135 -5.48 -26.84 12.69
CA ILE A 135 -6.79 -27.51 12.60
C ILE A 135 -6.65 -28.87 11.91
N LEU A 136 -5.84 -28.95 10.86
CA LEU A 136 -5.64 -30.19 10.11
C LEU A 136 -4.83 -31.22 10.92
N THR A 137 -3.76 -30.80 11.60
CA THR A 137 -3.00 -31.71 12.47
C THR A 137 -3.85 -32.30 13.60
N PHE A 138 -4.75 -31.51 14.20
CA PHE A 138 -5.69 -32.02 15.22
C PHE A 138 -6.67 -33.06 14.65
N SER A 139 -7.05 -32.94 13.37
CA SER A 139 -7.98 -33.88 12.72
C SER A 139 -7.36 -35.23 12.37
N GLU A 140 -6.04 -35.31 12.20
CA GLU A 140 -5.35 -36.60 11.97
C GLU A 140 -5.10 -37.40 13.27
N THR A 141 -5.26 -36.77 14.44
CA THR A 141 -4.93 -37.40 15.73
C THR A 141 -6.16 -37.94 16.49
N SER A 142 -7.38 -37.82 15.95
CA SER A 142 -8.65 -38.31 16.55
C SER A 142 -9.33 -39.32 15.65
#